data_AF-A0A7S2WPU0-F1
#
_entry.id   AF-A0A7S2WPU0-F1
#
_cell.length_a   1.000
_cell.length_b   1.000
_cell.length_c   1.000
_cell.angle_alpha   90.00
_cell.angle_beta   90.00
_cell.angle_gamma   90.00
#
_symmetry.space_group_name_H-M   'P 1'
#
loop_
_entity.id
_entity.type
_entity.pdbx_description
1 polymer ?
#
loop_
_entity_poly.entity_id
_entity_poly.type
_entity_poly.pdbx_seq_one_letter_code
_entity_poly.pdbx_strand_id
1 'polypeptide(L)'
;DLGSLVTCDMMLARPGEDFEGGVFSTLEEDGVVAEHLFETGDLLLFVSHKRHHVQQVTRGVRQVLVIELWGSPPRICPHRCECYDAACDLTLDNVRERDQADFCDALFNGDFIDLGTV
;
A
#
# COMPACT_ATOMS: atom_id res chain seq x y z
N ASP A 1 5.51 -4.65 -2.51
CA ASP A 1 4.94 -4.75 -3.88
C ASP A 1 5.25 -6.14 -4.45
N LEU A 2 4.27 -7.05 -4.52
CA LEU A 2 4.50 -8.45 -4.90
C LEU A 2 4.62 -8.65 -6.42
N GLY A 3 5.31 -7.73 -7.09
CA GLY A 3 5.43 -7.69 -8.55
C GLY A 3 4.47 -6.75 -9.27
N SER A 4 3.73 -5.90 -8.56
CA SER A 4 3.17 -4.69 -9.17
C SER A 4 4.33 -3.81 -9.61
N LEU A 5 4.28 -3.33 -10.85
CA LEU A 5 5.34 -2.53 -11.45
C LEU A 5 5.05 -1.04 -11.29
N VAL A 6 3.80 -0.66 -11.57
CA VAL A 6 3.34 0.73 -11.58
C VAL A 6 2.00 0.80 -10.86
N THR A 7 1.88 1.79 -9.98
CA THR A 7 0.63 2.19 -9.35
C THR A 7 0.18 3.50 -10.00
N CYS A 8 -1.10 3.55 -10.35
CA CYS A 8 -1.75 4.69 -10.96
C CYS A 8 -2.88 5.15 -10.05
N ASP A 9 -2.77 6.37 -9.53
CA ASP A 9 -3.77 6.99 -8.68
C ASP A 9 -4.48 8.08 -9.47
N MET A 10 -5.80 8.01 -9.60
CA MET A 10 -6.63 9.05 -10.23
C MET A 10 -7.49 9.74 -9.19
N MET A 11 -7.34 11.07 -9.05
CA MET A 11 -8.13 11.84 -8.08
C MET A 11 -9.55 12.05 -8.61
N LEU A 12 -10.54 11.65 -7.81
CA LEU A 12 -11.97 11.78 -8.14
C LEU A 12 -12.68 12.91 -7.36
N ALA A 13 -12.05 13.40 -6.29
CA ALA A 13 -12.57 14.47 -5.44
C ALA A 13 -11.82 15.79 -5.68
N ARG A 14 -12.45 16.94 -5.40
CA ARG A 14 -11.85 18.28 -5.53
C ARG A 14 -11.16 18.70 -4.23
N PRO A 15 -9.81 18.83 -4.21
CA PRO A 15 -9.11 19.36 -3.05
C PRO A 15 -9.63 20.74 -2.64
N GLY A 16 -9.78 20.99 -1.35
CA GLY A 16 -10.31 22.24 -0.81
C GLY A 16 -11.84 22.35 -0.82
N GLU A 17 -12.53 21.68 -1.75
CA GLU A 17 -13.99 21.63 -1.80
C GLU A 17 -14.55 20.37 -1.12
N ASP A 18 -14.16 19.20 -1.62
CA ASP A 18 -14.70 17.91 -1.17
C ASP A 18 -13.90 17.33 0.02
N PHE A 19 -12.63 17.75 0.19
CA PHE A 19 -11.78 17.36 1.32
C PHE A 19 -10.65 18.37 1.64
N GLU A 20 -10.08 18.27 2.84
CA GLU A 20 -8.84 18.96 3.27
C GLU A 20 -7.83 17.97 3.87
N GLY A 21 -6.53 18.33 3.84
CA GLY A 21 -5.44 17.43 4.21
C GLY A 21 -5.20 16.36 3.13
N GLY A 22 -4.75 15.16 3.50
CA GLY A 22 -4.68 14.05 2.54
C GLY A 22 -3.62 14.22 1.44
N VAL A 23 -2.54 14.95 1.72
CA VAL A 23 -1.44 15.17 0.76
C VAL A 23 -0.76 13.83 0.46
N PHE A 24 -0.57 13.53 -0.83
CA PHE A 24 0.19 12.37 -1.28
C PHE A 24 1.67 12.73 -1.35
N SER A 25 2.51 11.90 -0.74
CA SER A 25 3.94 12.13 -0.66
C SER A 25 4.75 10.87 -0.92
N THR A 26 5.92 11.04 -1.53
CA THR A 26 6.87 9.94 -1.82
C THR A 26 8.23 10.22 -1.20
N LEU A 27 8.93 9.16 -0.79
CA LEU A 27 10.34 9.25 -0.44
C LEU A 27 11.17 9.18 -1.73
N GLU A 28 11.94 10.23 -1.98
CA GLU A 28 12.85 10.34 -3.12
C GLU A 28 14.22 9.69 -2.84
N GLU A 29 15.02 9.51 -3.90
CA GLU A 29 16.33 8.85 -3.82
C GLU A 29 17.32 9.58 -2.90
N ASP A 30 17.19 10.90 -2.80
CA ASP A 30 17.98 11.75 -1.90
C ASP A 30 17.51 11.70 -0.43
N GLY A 31 16.49 10.88 -0.13
CA GLY A 31 15.90 10.74 1.19
C GLY A 31 14.90 11.86 1.55
N VAL A 32 14.59 12.78 0.63
CA VAL A 32 13.61 13.84 0.85
C VAL A 32 12.20 13.32 0.61
N VAL A 33 11.26 13.73 1.44
CA VAL A 33 9.83 13.48 1.21
C VAL A 33 9.30 14.57 0.29
N ALA A 34 8.94 14.19 -0.94
CA ALA A 34 8.33 15.08 -1.92
C ALA A 34 6.80 15.01 -1.83
N GLU A 35 6.15 16.17 -1.76
CA GLU A 35 4.68 16.30 -1.87
C GLU A 35 4.29 16.53 -3.33
N HIS A 36 3.16 15.94 -3.74
CA HIS A 36 2.68 16.04 -5.11
C HIS A 36 1.34 16.75 -5.16
N LEU A 37 1.22 17.72 -6.07
CA LEU A 37 -0.08 18.29 -6.44
C LEU A 37 -0.93 17.20 -7.10
N PHE A 38 -2.20 17.15 -6.72
CA PHE A 38 -3.09 16.07 -7.15
C PHE A 38 -4.55 16.55 -7.18
N GLU A 39 -4.88 17.28 -8.24
CA GLU A 39 -6.19 17.89 -8.47
C GLU A 39 -7.18 16.89 -9.10
N THR A 40 -8.47 17.20 -9.11
CA THR A 40 -9.48 16.31 -9.69
C THR A 40 -9.21 16.01 -11.16
N GLY A 41 -9.23 14.73 -11.51
CA GLY A 41 -8.97 14.25 -12.85
C GLY A 41 -7.48 14.02 -13.15
N ASP A 42 -6.58 14.47 -12.27
CA ASP A 42 -5.16 14.15 -12.40
C ASP A 42 -4.93 12.64 -12.21
N LEU A 43 -3.86 12.16 -12.84
CA LEU A 43 -3.36 10.80 -12.74
C LEU A 43 -1.90 10.84 -12.29
N LEU A 44 -1.62 10.35 -11.08
CA LEU A 44 -0.26 10.12 -10.60
C LEU A 44 0.17 8.71 -10.96
N LEU A 45 1.33 8.58 -11.62
CA LEU A 45 1.95 7.30 -11.92
C LEU A 45 3.28 7.21 -11.17
N PHE A 46 3.47 6.13 -10.42
CA PHE A 46 4.72 5.89 -9.70
C PHE A 46 5.03 4.40 -9.62
N VAL A 47 6.32 4.10 -9.44
CA VAL A 47 6.79 2.73 -9.28
C VAL A 47 6.23 2.15 -7.98
N SER A 48 5.64 0.95 -8.04
CA SER A 48 4.89 0.42 -6.89
C SER A 48 5.73 0.15 -5.62
N HIS A 49 7.05 -0.12 -5.73
CA HIS A 49 7.94 -0.19 -4.55
C HIS A 49 8.36 1.18 -4.00
N LYS A 50 8.04 2.29 -4.68
CA LYS A 50 8.41 3.62 -4.17
C LYS A 50 7.68 3.84 -2.85
N ARG A 51 8.43 4.13 -1.78
CA ARG A 51 7.82 4.42 -0.47
C ARG A 51 6.97 5.67 -0.59
N HIS A 52 5.70 5.56 -0.22
CA HIS A 52 4.74 6.64 -0.30
C HIS A 52 3.78 6.59 0.87
N HIS A 53 3.15 7.71 1.16
CA HIS A 53 2.07 7.78 2.14
C HIS A 53 1.10 8.90 1.77
N VAL A 54 -0.10 8.82 2.34
CA VAL A 54 -1.10 9.89 2.29
C VAL A 54 -1.22 10.42 3.70
N GLN A 55 -1.04 11.73 3.88
CA GLN A 55 -1.26 12.38 5.16
C GLN A 55 -2.72 12.24 5.62
N GLN A 56 -2.99 12.50 6.89
CA GLN A 56 -4.37 12.41 7.40
C GLN A 56 -5.29 13.39 6.66
N VAL A 57 -6.48 12.91 6.26
CA VAL A 57 -7.59 13.77 5.82
C VAL A 57 -8.20 14.41 7.06
N THR A 58 -8.26 15.74 7.10
CA THR A 58 -8.74 16.50 8.28
C THR A 58 -10.20 16.91 8.16
N ARG A 59 -10.75 16.96 6.94
CA ARG A 59 -12.17 17.24 6.66
C ARG A 59 -12.61 16.56 5.36
N GLY A 60 -13.88 16.17 5.29
CA GLY A 60 -14.50 15.69 4.05
C GLY A 60 -14.08 14.27 3.66
N VAL A 61 -14.19 13.94 2.38
CA VAL A 61 -13.87 12.60 1.86
C VAL A 61 -12.99 12.71 0.62
N ARG A 62 -11.77 12.17 0.72
CA ARG A 62 -10.84 12.03 -0.40
C ARG A 62 -11.12 10.75 -1.16
N GLN A 63 -11.60 10.85 -2.39
CA GLN A 63 -11.88 9.69 -3.26
C GLN A 63 -10.84 9.59 -4.37
N VAL A 64 -10.19 8.44 -4.49
CA VAL A 64 -9.17 8.15 -5.50
C VAL A 64 -9.43 6.77 -6.09
N LEU A 65 -9.32 6.65 -7.41
CA LEU A 65 -9.26 5.36 -8.10
C LEU A 65 -7.80 4.90 -8.16
N VAL A 66 -7.50 3.78 -7.51
CA VAL A 66 -6.16 3.17 -7.53
C VAL A 66 -6.17 1.99 -8.50
N ILE A 67 -5.21 1.98 -9.42
CA ILE A 67 -5.00 0.91 -10.40
C ILE A 67 -3.55 0.43 -10.25
N GLU A 68 -3.35 -0.88 -10.12
CA GLU A 68 -2.03 -1.50 -10.09
C GLU A 68 -1.80 -2.29 -11.38
N LEU A 69 -0.63 -2.08 -12.00
CA LEU A 69 -0.18 -2.81 -13.19
C LEU A 69 0.83 -3.88 -12.79
N TRP A 70 0.45 -5.14 -13.00
CA TRP A 70 1.24 -6.30 -12.58
C TRP A 70 1.99 -6.89 -13.78
N GLY A 71 3.27 -7.21 -13.59
CA GLY A 71 4.10 -7.83 -14.61
C GLY A 71 4.11 -9.37 -14.59
N SER A 72 3.50 -9.99 -13.58
CA SER A 72 3.52 -11.44 -13.39
C SER A 72 2.47 -12.18 -14.23
N PRO A 73 2.61 -13.50 -14.46
CA PRO A 73 1.55 -14.31 -15.04
C PRO A 73 0.21 -14.16 -14.31
N PRO A 74 -0.93 -14.40 -15.00
CA PRO A 74 -2.25 -14.37 -14.39
C PRO A 74 -2.29 -15.23 -13.13
N ARG A 75 -2.85 -14.69 -12.05
CA ARG A 75 -3.07 -15.40 -10.79
C ARG A 75 -4.48 -15.97 -10.78
N ILE A 76 -4.64 -17.18 -10.27
CA ILE A 76 -5.97 -17.81 -10.12
C ILE A 76 -6.61 -17.60 -8.74
N CYS A 77 -5.89 -16.97 -7.80
CA CYS A 77 -6.41 -16.63 -6.47
C CYS A 77 -5.98 -15.21 -6.04
N PRO A 78 -6.74 -14.55 -5.15
CA PRO A 78 -6.41 -13.23 -4.62
C PRO A 78 -5.37 -13.27 -3.47
N HIS A 79 -4.96 -14.46 -3.04
CA HIS A 79 -4.00 -14.62 -1.95
C HIS A 79 -2.59 -14.23 -2.36
N ARG A 80 -1.84 -13.67 -1.40
CA ARG A 80 -0.41 -13.30 -1.53
C ARG A 80 0.50 -14.54 -1.46
N CYS A 81 0.26 -15.56 -2.29
CA CYS A 81 1.07 -16.80 -2.32
C CYS A 81 2.06 -16.84 -3.49
N GLU A 82 3.02 -17.76 -3.46
CA GLU A 82 3.97 -17.99 -4.58
C GLU A 82 3.45 -18.99 -5.61
N CYS A 83 2.23 -19.52 -5.43
CA CYS A 83 1.59 -20.38 -6.42
C CYS A 83 0.97 -19.52 -7.54
N TYR A 84 1.42 -19.72 -8.78
CA TYR A 84 0.92 -18.99 -9.95
C TYR A 84 -0.12 -19.81 -10.73
N ASP A 85 0.08 -21.13 -10.81
CA ASP A 85 -0.60 -21.97 -11.81
C ASP A 85 -1.53 -23.03 -11.18
N ALA A 86 -1.54 -23.14 -9.85
CA ALA A 86 -2.38 -24.08 -9.13
C ALA A 86 -3.21 -23.39 -8.04
N ALA A 87 -4.27 -24.07 -7.60
CA ALA A 87 -5.09 -23.59 -6.50
C ALA A 87 -4.18 -23.39 -5.28
N CYS A 88 -4.17 -22.17 -4.76
CA CYS A 88 -3.46 -21.86 -3.54
C CYS A 88 -4.07 -22.66 -2.39
N ASP A 89 -3.23 -23.31 -1.59
CA ASP A 89 -3.68 -24.05 -0.40
C ASP A 89 -4.28 -23.13 0.66
N LEU A 90 -4.16 -21.81 0.55
CA LEU A 90 -4.83 -20.88 1.45
C LEU A 90 -6.33 -20.87 1.14
N THR A 91 -7.11 -21.36 2.09
CA THR A 91 -8.57 -21.28 2.23
C THR A 91 -8.89 -20.29 3.35
N LEU A 92 -10.12 -19.76 3.41
CA LEU A 92 -10.52 -18.88 4.53
C LEU A 92 -10.34 -19.55 5.92
N ASP A 93 -10.34 -20.88 5.96
CA ASP A 93 -10.21 -21.66 7.19
C ASP A 93 -8.76 -21.77 7.69
N ASN A 94 -7.75 -21.64 6.82
CA ASN A 94 -6.34 -21.81 7.17
C ASN A 94 -5.48 -20.53 7.00
N VAL A 95 -6.07 -19.42 6.57
CA VAL A 95 -5.44 -18.07 6.63
C VAL A 95 -5.21 -17.65 8.10
N ARG A 96 -6.13 -18.00 9.01
CA ARG A 96 -6.03 -17.63 10.45
C ARG A 96 -4.86 -18.28 11.17
N GLU A 97 -4.43 -19.47 10.75
CA GLU A 97 -3.36 -20.22 11.42
C GLU A 97 -1.96 -19.70 11.05
N ARG A 98 -1.77 -19.21 9.81
CA ARG A 98 -0.48 -18.60 9.40
C ARG A 98 -0.26 -17.20 9.97
N ASP A 99 -1.29 -16.35 10.00
CA ASP A 99 -1.17 -15.00 10.57
C ASP A 99 -0.78 -15.03 12.06
N GLN A 100 -1.17 -16.07 12.81
CA GLN A 100 -0.78 -16.21 14.22
C GLN A 100 0.64 -16.76 14.41
N ALA A 101 1.11 -17.64 13.51
CA ALA A 101 2.47 -18.17 13.56
C ALA A 101 3.51 -17.12 13.12
N ASP A 102 3.25 -16.39 12.04
CA ASP A 102 4.18 -15.37 11.51
C ASP A 102 4.25 -14.13 12.43
N PHE A 103 3.15 -13.78 13.12
CA PHE A 103 3.15 -12.71 14.13
C PHE A 103 3.93 -13.11 15.40
N CYS A 104 3.88 -14.39 15.80
CA CYS A 104 4.67 -14.88 16.92
C CYS A 104 6.17 -14.98 16.59
N ASP A 105 6.55 -15.48 15.41
CA ASP A 105 7.97 -15.60 15.05
C ASP A 105 8.66 -14.23 14.86
N ALA A 106 7.94 -13.21 14.37
CA ALA A 106 8.44 -11.84 14.27
C ALA A 106 8.60 -11.15 15.64
N LEU A 107 7.82 -11.55 16.66
CA LEU A 107 7.91 -11.00 18.02
C LEU A 107 8.96 -11.68 18.89
N PHE A 108 9.38 -12.91 18.56
CA PHE A 108 10.28 -13.69 19.41
C PHE A 108 11.71 -13.90 18.87
N ASN A 109 12.00 -13.54 17.60
CA ASN A 109 13.33 -13.75 16.99
C ASN A 109 14.02 -12.49 16.43
N GLY A 110 13.57 -11.27 16.77
CA GLY A 110 14.23 -10.02 16.37
C GLY A 110 14.56 -9.15 17.58
N ASP A 111 15.81 -8.69 17.66
CA ASP A 111 16.39 -7.95 18.78
C ASP A 111 15.49 -6.82 19.34
N PHE A 112 15.36 -6.83 20.67
CA PHE A 112 14.79 -5.75 21.49
C PHE A 112 15.36 -4.38 21.06
N ILE A 113 14.53 -3.53 20.48
CA ILE A 113 14.72 -2.08 20.57
C ILE A 113 13.79 -1.59 21.68
N ASP A 114 14.40 -1.30 22.82
CA ASP A 114 13.79 -0.57 23.93
C ASP A 114 13.37 0.82 23.45
N LEU A 115 12.06 1.01 23.26
CA LEU A 115 11.46 2.34 23.18
C LEU A 115 10.87 2.65 24.54
N GLY A 116 11.72 3.16 25.42
CA GLY A 116 11.34 3.70 26.71
C GLY A 116 10.19 4.70 26.58
N THR A 117 9.18 4.49 27.42
CA THR A 117 8.15 5.48 27.78
C THR A 117 8.81 6.75 28.33
N VAL A 118 8.62 7.91 27.68
CA VAL A 118 7.70 9.03 28.04
C VAL A 118 7.55 9.94 26.83
#